data_AF-A0A0M2HYM1-F1
#
_entry.id   AF-A0A0M2HYM1-F1
#
_cell.length_a   1.000
_cell.length_b   1.000
_cell.length_c   1.000
_cell.angle_alpha   90.00
_cell.angle_beta   90.00
_cell.angle_gamma   90.00
#
_symmetry.space_group_name_H-M   'P 1'
#
loop_
_entity.id
_entity.type
_entity.pdbx_description
1 polymer ?
#
loop_
_entity_poly.entity_id
_entity_poly.type
_entity_poly.pdbx_seq_one_letter_code
_entity_poly.pdbx_strand_id
1 'polypeptide(L)'
;MTQFWTPTRELTPALRPGLWLMADKGRRIGYIRQEGRSRFICTTPENDPERRVMLGSAPTLHQAAKRLWEWGRSASIAGWRPAHTLVELEPGIWAMPPRPGHVYAQGFIEHEARGAEERFIAQTWATPERRSERIGTYDSLDAAAVAVWECPIKT
;
A
#
# COMPACT_ATOMS: atom_id res chain seq x y z
N MET A 1 -5.45 -1.87 29.40
CA MET A 1 -6.04 -3.00 28.64
C MET A 1 -5.01 -3.48 27.64
N THR A 2 -4.44 -4.67 27.85
CA THR A 2 -3.43 -5.24 26.95
C THR A 2 -4.15 -5.85 25.75
N GLN A 3 -4.19 -5.15 24.61
CA GLN A 3 -4.69 -5.75 23.37
C GLN A 3 -3.70 -6.80 22.89
N PHE A 4 -4.13 -8.06 22.87
CA PHE A 4 -3.36 -9.14 22.25
C PHE A 4 -3.31 -8.91 20.73
N TRP A 5 -2.09 -8.70 20.22
CA TRP A 5 -1.85 -8.56 18.79
C TRP A 5 -2.28 -9.84 18.06
N THR A 6 -3.02 -9.68 16.96
CA THR A 6 -3.44 -10.80 16.10
C THR A 6 -3.13 -10.45 14.64
N PRO A 7 -2.40 -11.32 13.90
CA PRO A 7 -1.95 -11.04 12.53
C PRO A 7 -3.09 -10.70 11.56
N THR A 8 -4.29 -11.22 11.82
CA THR A 8 -5.48 -10.99 10.99
C THR A 8 -6.11 -9.61 11.18
N ARG A 9 -5.79 -8.88 12.27
CA ARG A 9 -6.27 -7.50 12.47
C ARG A 9 -5.58 -6.50 11.54
N GLU A 10 -4.37 -6.84 11.10
CA GLU A 10 -3.59 -6.06 10.15
C GLU A 10 -3.97 -6.36 8.69
N LEU A 11 -5.00 -7.20 8.47
CA LEU A 11 -5.51 -7.52 7.15
C LEU A 11 -6.65 -6.59 6.77
N THR A 12 -6.51 -5.93 5.62
CA THR A 12 -7.60 -5.24 4.94
C THR A 12 -8.06 -6.09 3.76
N PRO A 13 -9.35 -6.43 3.65
CA PRO A 13 -9.86 -7.09 2.44
C PRO A 13 -9.62 -6.18 1.22
N ALA A 14 -9.09 -6.75 0.15
CA ALA A 14 -8.91 -6.03 -1.11
C ALA A 14 -10.21 -6.07 -1.93
N LEU A 15 -10.26 -5.26 -3.00
CA LEU A 15 -11.41 -5.20 -3.91
C LEU A 15 -11.75 -6.54 -4.59
N ARG A 16 -10.79 -7.47 -4.69
CA ARG A 16 -11.02 -8.81 -5.23
C ARG A 16 -11.41 -9.80 -4.13
N PRO A 17 -12.51 -10.56 -4.28
CA PRO A 17 -12.88 -11.61 -3.34
C PRO A 17 -11.74 -12.60 -3.11
N GLY A 18 -11.49 -12.95 -1.85
CA GLY A 18 -10.40 -13.86 -1.47
C GLY A 18 -9.00 -13.25 -1.56
N LEU A 19 -8.87 -11.93 -1.68
CA LEU A 19 -7.58 -11.23 -1.60
C LEU A 19 -7.57 -10.35 -0.35
N TRP A 20 -6.51 -10.47 0.46
CA TRP A 20 -6.26 -9.62 1.61
C TRP A 20 -4.93 -8.90 1.44
N LEU A 21 -4.90 -7.66 1.91
CA LEU A 21 -3.73 -6.83 2.02
C LEU A 21 -3.26 -6.83 3.47
N MET A 22 -1.97 -7.05 3.72
CA MET A 22 -1.39 -6.80 5.04
C MET A 22 -0.59 -5.50 5.02
N ALA A 23 -0.83 -4.65 6.03
CA ALA A 23 -0.02 -3.46 6.28
C ALA A 23 0.40 -3.38 7.76
N ASP A 24 1.59 -2.85 8.04
CA ASP A 24 2.06 -2.50 9.38
C ASP A 24 2.43 -1.02 9.40
N LYS A 25 1.85 -0.25 10.33
CA LYS A 25 2.14 1.20 10.48
C LYS A 25 2.05 2.02 9.17
N GLY A 26 1.09 1.67 8.29
CA GLY A 26 0.92 2.30 6.98
C GLY A 26 1.87 1.78 5.89
N ARG A 27 2.78 0.84 6.20
CA ARG A 27 3.63 0.14 5.24
C ARG A 27 2.96 -1.15 4.78
N ARG A 28 2.82 -1.32 3.46
CA ARG A 28 2.34 -2.57 2.86
C ARG A 28 3.39 -3.66 3.05
N ILE A 29 2.96 -4.78 3.63
CA ILE A 29 3.80 -5.97 3.81
C ILE A 29 3.61 -6.92 2.63
N GLY A 30 2.39 -7.08 2.14
CA GLY A 30 2.13 -7.91 0.96
C GLY A 30 0.67 -8.34 0.86
N TYR A 31 0.43 -9.36 0.05
CA TYR A 31 -0.92 -9.87 -0.21
C TYR A 31 -1.07 -11.31 0.22
N ILE A 32 -2.30 -11.68 0.56
CA ILE A 32 -2.73 -13.06 0.75
C ILE A 32 -3.86 -13.31 -0.24
N ARG A 33 -3.71 -14.29 -1.12
CA ARG A 33 -4.76 -14.72 -2.05
C ARG A 33 -5.25 -16.11 -1.68
N GLN A 34 -6.55 -16.30 -1.58
CA GLN A 34 -7.18 -17.61 -1.44
C GLN A 34 -7.17 -18.31 -2.80
N GLU A 35 -6.67 -19.54 -2.82
CA GLU A 35 -6.81 -20.48 -3.93
C GLU A 35 -7.68 -21.65 -3.50
N GLY A 36 -8.80 -21.84 -4.20
CA GLY A 36 -9.79 -22.85 -3.84
C GLY A 36 -10.34 -22.64 -2.43
N ARG A 37 -10.68 -23.73 -1.73
CA ARG A 37 -11.36 -23.67 -0.43
C ARG A 37 -10.42 -23.65 0.78
N SER A 38 -9.17 -24.06 0.62
CA SER A 38 -8.30 -24.42 1.75
C SER A 38 -6.85 -23.99 1.59
N ARG A 39 -6.55 -23.07 0.67
CA ARG A 39 -5.18 -22.60 0.45
C ARG A 39 -5.13 -21.08 0.38
N PHE A 40 -4.13 -20.53 1.05
CA PHE A 40 -3.85 -19.09 1.07
C PHE A 40 -2.40 -18.86 0.66
N ILE A 41 -2.19 -18.15 -0.44
CA ILE A 41 -0.87 -17.84 -1.00
C ILE A 41 -0.45 -16.44 -0.55
N CYS A 42 0.75 -16.33 0.02
CA CYS A 42 1.36 -15.07 0.41
C CYS A 42 2.28 -14.57 -0.70
N THR A 43 2.20 -13.29 -1.04
CA THR A 43 3.08 -12.67 -2.04
C THR A 43 3.63 -11.33 -1.55
N THR A 44 4.75 -10.91 -2.12
CA THR A 44 5.37 -9.61 -1.88
C THR A 44 4.45 -8.43 -2.27
N PRO A 45 4.72 -7.20 -1.77
CA PRO A 45 3.82 -6.06 -1.91
C PRO A 45 3.86 -5.36 -3.27
N GLU A 46 4.62 -5.88 -4.25
CA GLU A 46 4.75 -5.31 -5.59
C GLU A 46 3.39 -5.08 -6.27
N ASN A 47 3.21 -3.89 -6.81
CA ASN A 47 1.98 -3.49 -7.48
C ASN A 47 1.77 -4.30 -8.77
N ASP A 48 2.83 -4.49 -9.55
CA ASP A 48 2.86 -5.34 -10.75
C ASP A 48 2.68 -6.82 -10.35
N PRO A 49 1.56 -7.47 -10.75
CA PRO A 49 1.30 -8.86 -10.45
C PRO A 49 2.38 -9.82 -10.98
N GLU A 50 3.05 -9.49 -12.08
CA GLU A 50 4.09 -10.35 -12.68
C GLU A 50 5.41 -10.29 -11.91
N ARG A 51 5.62 -9.22 -11.13
CA ARG A 51 6.80 -9.04 -10.27
C ARG A 51 6.60 -9.54 -8.85
N ARG A 52 5.38 -9.98 -8.50
CA ARG A 52 5.09 -10.50 -7.17
C ARG A 52 5.79 -11.84 -6.97
N VAL A 53 6.61 -11.93 -5.93
CA VAL A 53 7.26 -13.18 -5.55
C VAL A 53 6.36 -13.93 -4.57
N MET A 54 6.16 -15.24 -4.81
CA MET A 54 5.47 -16.11 -3.86
C MET A 54 6.34 -16.36 -2.64
N LEU A 55 5.84 -15.95 -1.48
CA LEU A 55 6.52 -16.12 -0.19
C LEU A 55 6.18 -17.46 0.47
N GLY A 56 5.10 -18.10 0.03
CA GLY A 56 4.67 -19.41 0.49
C GLY A 56 3.15 -19.57 0.47
N SER A 57 2.68 -20.72 0.95
CA SER A 57 1.25 -20.97 1.14
C SER A 57 0.96 -21.48 2.55
N ALA A 58 -0.27 -21.29 3.00
CA ALA A 58 -0.77 -21.77 4.28
C ALA A 58 -2.20 -22.32 4.15
N PRO A 59 -2.59 -23.26 5.02
CA PRO A 59 -3.92 -23.85 5.02
C PRO A 59 -5.01 -22.93 5.59
N THR A 60 -4.63 -21.90 6.35
CA THR A 60 -5.57 -20.95 6.95
C THR A 60 -5.12 -19.50 6.76
N LEU A 61 -6.08 -18.57 6.70
CA LEU A 61 -5.81 -17.14 6.60
C LEU A 61 -4.95 -16.63 7.76
N HIS A 62 -5.18 -17.13 8.98
CA HIS A 62 -4.38 -16.76 10.15
C HIS A 62 -2.91 -17.17 10.00
N GLN A 63 -2.63 -18.39 9.53
CA GLN A 63 -1.26 -18.85 9.30
C GLN A 63 -0.60 -18.12 8.14
N ALA A 64 -1.35 -17.79 7.08
CA ALA A 64 -0.86 -16.95 5.99
C ALA A 64 -0.47 -15.55 6.49
N ALA A 65 -1.33 -14.93 7.29
CA ALA A 65 -1.08 -13.62 7.90
C ALA A 65 0.15 -13.62 8.80
N LYS A 66 0.31 -14.65 9.64
CA LYS A 66 1.49 -14.80 10.49
C LYS A 66 2.79 -14.90 9.67
N ARG A 67 2.81 -15.73 8.63
CA ARG A 67 3.97 -15.89 7.73
C ARG A 67 4.31 -14.59 7.01
N LEU A 68 3.29 -13.93 6.47
CA LEU A 68 3.47 -12.66 5.76
C LEU A 68 4.01 -11.58 6.70
N TRP A 69 3.53 -11.52 7.94
CA TRP A 69 4.04 -10.63 8.99
C TRP A 69 5.50 -10.91 9.36
N GLU A 70 5.85 -12.19 9.57
CA GLU A 70 7.22 -12.61 9.87
C GLU A 70 8.19 -12.26 8.73
N TRP A 71 7.77 -12.45 7.48
CA TRP A 71 8.52 -11.99 6.32
C TRP A 71 8.65 -10.46 6.30
N GLY A 72 7.55 -9.73 6.50
CA GLY A 72 7.54 -8.27 6.51
C GLY A 72 8.50 -7.67 7.53
N ARG A 73 8.53 -8.25 8.73
CA ARG A 73 9.49 -7.85 9.78
C ARG A 73 10.93 -8.16 9.41
N SER A 74 11.19 -9.29 8.74
CA SER A 74 12.55 -9.69 8.32
C SER A 74 13.05 -8.86 7.12
N ALA A 75 12.17 -8.57 6.17
CA ALA A 75 12.43 -7.72 5.00
C ALA A 75 12.44 -6.22 5.33
N SER A 76 11.92 -5.83 6.50
CA SER A 76 11.92 -4.42 6.94
C SER A 76 13.31 -3.82 7.18
N ILE A 77 14.36 -4.63 7.14
CA ILE A 77 15.75 -4.21 7.36
C ILE A 77 16.46 -3.81 6.05
N ALA A 78 15.91 -4.10 4.85
CA ALA A 78 16.54 -3.68 3.59
C ALA A 78 15.52 -3.41 2.45
N GLY A 79 15.40 -2.15 2.00
CA GLY A 79 14.84 -1.83 0.66
C GLY A 79 13.38 -1.36 0.54
N TRP A 80 12.78 -0.70 1.55
CA TRP A 80 11.40 -0.18 1.46
C TRP A 80 11.26 1.03 0.52
N ARG A 81 10.13 1.11 -0.23
CA ARG A 81 9.74 2.27 -1.06
C ARG A 81 8.27 2.69 -0.83
N PRO A 82 7.96 4.00 -0.68
CA PRO A 82 6.60 4.51 -0.52
C PRO A 82 5.60 4.19 -1.64
N ALA A 83 6.00 3.96 -2.90
CA ALA A 83 4.99 3.62 -3.92
C ALA A 83 4.31 2.27 -3.69
N HIS A 84 4.95 1.40 -2.91
CA HIS A 84 4.36 0.09 -2.58
C HIS A 84 3.17 0.22 -1.63
N THR A 85 2.90 1.39 -1.04
CA THR A 85 1.73 1.63 -0.19
C THR A 85 0.55 2.24 -0.93
N LEU A 86 0.75 2.71 -2.16
CA LEU A 86 -0.26 3.38 -2.96
C LEU A 86 -1.44 2.49 -3.32
N VAL A 87 -2.65 3.04 -3.24
CA VAL A 87 -3.89 2.41 -3.68
C VAL A 87 -4.34 3.10 -4.96
N GLU A 88 -4.40 2.39 -6.08
CA GLU A 88 -4.96 2.94 -7.32
C GLU A 88 -6.48 3.12 -7.15
N LEU A 89 -6.95 4.35 -7.27
CA LEU A 89 -8.37 4.72 -7.17
C LEU A 89 -9.05 4.57 -8.54
N GLU A 90 -8.37 5.06 -9.57
CA GLU A 90 -8.77 5.04 -10.97
C GLU A 90 -7.51 4.80 -11.81
N PRO A 91 -7.62 4.33 -13.07
CA PRO A 91 -6.45 4.13 -13.92
C PRO A 91 -5.58 5.39 -13.98
N GLY A 92 -4.35 5.30 -13.49
CA GLY A 92 -3.42 6.43 -13.44
C GLY A 92 -3.63 7.39 -12.27
N ILE A 93 -4.47 7.08 -11.28
CA ILE A 93 -4.65 7.88 -10.07
C ILE A 93 -4.41 7.00 -8.84
N TRP A 94 -3.41 7.34 -8.05
CA TRP A 94 -3.03 6.58 -6.85
C TRP A 94 -3.14 7.42 -5.58
N ALA A 95 -3.85 6.93 -4.58
CA ALA A 95 -3.89 7.52 -3.25
C ALA A 95 -2.85 6.92 -2.32
N MET A 96 -2.21 7.77 -1.52
CA MET A 96 -1.41 7.33 -0.38
C MET A 96 -2.33 7.14 0.84
N PRO A 97 -2.45 5.92 1.38
CA PRO A 97 -3.32 5.68 2.52
C PRO A 97 -2.92 6.52 3.75
N PRO A 98 -3.86 6.78 4.67
CA PRO A 98 -3.58 7.48 5.91
C PRO A 98 -2.44 6.80 6.70
N ARG A 99 -1.64 7.62 7.39
CA ARG A 99 -0.76 7.12 8.45
C ARG A 99 -1.59 6.67 9.65
N PRO A 100 -1.07 5.76 10.50
CA PRO A 100 -1.69 5.46 11.78
C PRO A 100 -1.96 6.76 12.56
N GLY A 101 -3.19 6.94 13.02
CA GLY A 101 -3.63 8.15 13.74
C GLY A 101 -4.19 9.27 12.85
N HIS A 102 -4.23 9.09 11.53
CA HIS A 102 -4.84 10.04 10.59
C HIS A 102 -6.10 9.45 9.96
N VAL A 103 -7.13 10.29 9.77
CA VAL A 103 -8.43 9.88 9.20
C VAL A 103 -8.44 10.01 7.67
N TYR A 104 -7.65 10.94 7.13
CA TYR A 104 -7.60 11.24 5.70
C TYR A 104 -6.34 10.67 5.05
N ALA A 105 -6.47 10.27 3.77
CA ALA A 105 -5.33 9.97 2.91
C ALA A 105 -4.34 11.14 2.92
N GLN A 106 -3.04 10.83 2.80
CA GLN A 106 -2.00 11.87 2.86
C GLN A 106 -2.01 12.74 1.59
N GLY A 107 -2.32 12.11 0.47
CA GLY A 107 -2.31 12.72 -0.83
C GLY A 107 -2.62 11.71 -1.90
N PHE A 108 -2.59 12.17 -3.14
CA PHE A 108 -2.77 11.34 -4.31
C PHE A 108 -1.79 11.75 -5.40
N ILE A 109 -1.61 10.87 -6.36
CA ILE A 109 -0.68 10.99 -7.47
C ILE A 109 -1.48 10.75 -8.73
N GLU A 110 -1.40 11.67 -9.67
CA GLU A 110 -2.02 11.52 -11.00
C GLU A 110 -0.93 11.27 -12.03
N HIS A 111 -1.17 10.32 -12.93
CA HIS A 111 -0.38 10.08 -14.11
C HIS A 111 -0.84 11.03 -15.22
N GLU A 112 0.06 11.86 -15.71
CA GLU A 112 -0.14 12.66 -16.91
C GLU A 112 0.82 12.15 -17.99
N ALA A 113 0.28 11.46 -18.99
CA ALA A 113 1.01 11.09 -20.20
C ALA A 113 0.88 12.22 -21.24
N ARG A 114 1.99 12.90 -21.57
CA ARG A 114 2.04 13.88 -22.66
C ARG A 114 2.99 13.40 -23.74
N GLY A 115 2.43 12.75 -24.76
CA GLY A 115 3.23 12.21 -25.87
C GLY A 115 4.11 11.03 -25.38
N ALA A 116 5.43 11.20 -25.43
CA ALA A 116 6.39 10.20 -24.98
C ALA A 116 6.88 10.41 -23.53
N GLU A 117 6.49 11.51 -22.89
CA GLU A 117 6.86 11.79 -21.50
C GLU A 117 5.76 11.33 -20.54
N GLU A 118 6.14 10.48 -19.59
CA GLU A 118 5.31 10.09 -18.44
C GLU A 118 5.65 11.00 -17.25
N ARG A 119 4.63 11.62 -16.65
CA ARG A 119 4.80 12.47 -15.46
C ARG A 119 3.81 12.07 -14.37
N PHE A 120 4.28 12.16 -13.13
CA PHE A 120 3.50 11.84 -11.94
C PHE A 120 3.33 13.10 -11.09
N ILE A 121 2.10 13.57 -10.96
CA ILE A 121 1.75 14.80 -10.24
C ILE A 121 1.31 14.42 -8.83
N ALA A 122 2.13 14.73 -7.83
CA ALA A 122 1.78 14.51 -6.43
C ALA A 122 1.00 15.70 -5.88
N GLN A 123 -0.09 15.42 -5.16
CA GLN A 123 -0.98 16.41 -4.56
C GLN A 123 -1.35 16.00 -3.13
N THR A 124 -1.60 16.98 -2.27
CA THR A 124 -2.22 16.74 -0.95
C THR A 124 -3.69 16.37 -1.13
N TRP A 125 -4.23 15.62 -0.17
CA TRP A 125 -5.63 15.26 -0.19
C TRP A 125 -6.51 16.47 0.16
N ALA A 126 -7.61 16.66 -0.56
CA ALA A 126 -8.58 17.70 -0.23
C ALA A 126 -9.34 17.31 1.06
N THR A 127 -9.36 18.22 2.03
CA THR A 127 -10.12 18.09 3.27
C THR A 127 -11.34 19.01 3.22
N PRO A 128 -12.36 18.82 4.08
CA PRO A 128 -13.48 19.77 4.19
C PRO A 128 -13.02 21.22 4.42
N GLU A 129 -11.92 21.42 5.13
CA GLU A 129 -11.37 22.75 5.42
C GLU A 129 -10.42 23.29 4.34
N ARG A 130 -9.92 22.44 3.42
CA ARG A 130 -8.83 22.84 2.50
C ARG A 130 -8.86 22.12 1.16
N ARG A 131 -8.65 22.88 0.09
CA ARG A 131 -8.47 22.33 -1.27
C ARG A 131 -7.16 21.54 -1.37
N SER A 132 -7.10 20.59 -2.30
CA SER A 132 -5.85 19.90 -2.64
C SER A 132 -4.80 20.91 -3.13
N GLU A 133 -3.56 20.68 -2.74
CA GLU A 133 -2.40 21.50 -3.12
C GLU A 133 -1.38 20.62 -3.84
N ARG A 134 -0.83 21.12 -4.96
CA ARG A 134 0.22 20.41 -5.69
C ARG A 134 1.51 20.40 -4.86
N ILE A 135 2.03 19.21 -4.60
CA ILE A 135 3.32 18.99 -3.93
C ILE A 135 4.45 19.16 -4.96
N GLY A 136 4.29 18.55 -6.14
CA GLY A 136 5.32 18.58 -7.18
C GLY A 136 4.98 17.74 -8.40
N THR A 137 5.97 17.54 -9.26
CA THR A 137 5.89 16.69 -10.46
C THR A 137 7.16 15.91 -10.59
N TYR A 138 7.01 14.63 -10.88
CA TYR A 138 8.06 13.64 -10.76
C TYR A 138 8.09 12.73 -11.99
N ASP A 139 9.27 12.24 -12.30
CA ASP A 139 9.52 11.39 -13.47
C ASP A 139 9.22 9.91 -13.15
N SER A 140 8.82 9.60 -11.92
CA SER A 140 8.42 8.25 -11.51
C SER A 140 7.38 8.27 -10.39
N LEU A 141 6.55 7.23 -10.38
CA LEU A 141 5.58 6.98 -9.32
C LEU A 141 6.25 6.85 -7.95
N ASP A 142 7.44 6.24 -7.89
CA ASP A 142 8.25 6.12 -6.67
C ASP A 142 8.61 7.48 -6.08
N ALA A 143 9.16 8.38 -6.90
CA ALA A 143 9.56 9.71 -6.44
C ALA A 143 8.34 10.54 -6.00
N ALA A 144 7.22 10.45 -6.73
CA ALA A 144 5.97 11.08 -6.33
C ALA A 144 5.43 10.51 -5.00
N ALA A 145 5.52 9.19 -4.78
CA ALA A 145 5.07 8.55 -3.56
C ALA A 145 5.92 8.95 -2.34
N VAL A 146 7.24 9.08 -2.52
CA VAL A 146 8.13 9.61 -1.49
C VAL A 146 7.72 11.02 -1.13
N ALA A 147 7.47 11.87 -2.12
CA ALA A 147 7.06 13.25 -1.88
C ALA A 147 5.72 13.36 -1.14
N VAL A 148 4.71 12.55 -1.50
CA VAL A 148 3.44 12.50 -0.76
C VAL A 148 3.67 12.04 0.69
N TRP A 149 4.52 11.03 0.89
CA TRP A 149 4.82 10.50 2.22
C TRP A 149 5.55 11.54 3.08
N GLU A 150 6.57 12.19 2.55
CA GLU A 150 7.36 13.17 3.30
C GLU A 150 6.65 14.51 3.48
N CYS A 151 5.57 14.76 2.72
CA CYS A 151 4.77 15.97 2.85
C CYS A 151 4.21 16.09 4.29
N PRO A 152 4.49 17.18 5.01
CA PRO A 152 3.96 17.40 6.34
C PRO A 152 2.43 17.44 6.29
N ILE A 153 1.77 16.54 7.02
CA ILE A 153 0.32 16.59 7.21
C ILE A 153 0.03 17.81 8.07
N LYS A 154 -0.43 18.89 7.45
CA LYS A 154 -0.93 20.06 8.16
C LYS A 154 -2.30 19.69 8.74
N THR A 155 -2.28 19.18 9.97
CA THR A 155 -3.47 19.00 10.83
C THR A 155 -4.14 20.32 11.13
#